data_AF-A0A3A4U9N5-F1
#
_entry.id   AF-A0A3A4U9N5-F1
#
_cell.length_a   1.000
_cell.length_b   1.000
_cell.length_c   1.000
_cell.angle_alpha   90.00
_cell.angle_beta   90.00
_cell.angle_gamma   90.00
#
_symmetry.space_group_name_H-M   'P 1'
#
loop_
_entity.id
_entity.type
_entity.pdbx_description
1 polymer ?
#
loop_
_entity_poly.entity_id
_entity_poly.type
_entity_poly.pdbx_seq_one_letter_code
_entity_poly.pdbx_strand_id
1 'polypeptide(L)'
;MFVSILVRYPEIARVTYHRETHCLKLAVLVKSHLDEEAVSRLRDLIAKSVKAYARLSGREVRVVDLSVTTREGVSVAEMWRDLDSLTQSELSMTLALLRESFGQELVVDQFPGMDGEDLSFQEELIEEMLEDLRGAKHQPNLIAFREEGRVLIFNR
;
A
#
# COMPACT_ATOMS: atom_id res chain seq x y z
N MET A 1 0.92 -13.17 -6.82
CA MET A 1 1.57 -12.23 -5.88
C MET A 1 0.81 -10.92 -5.80
N PHE A 2 1.20 -9.83 -6.48
CA PHE A 2 0.66 -8.48 -6.20
C PHE A 2 -0.84 -8.28 -6.45
N VAL A 3 -1.46 -9.17 -7.24
CA VAL A 3 -2.91 -9.18 -7.45
C VAL A 3 -3.65 -9.26 -6.12
N SER A 4 -3.18 -10.05 -5.14
CA SER A 4 -3.85 -10.22 -3.86
C SER A 4 -3.92 -8.93 -3.04
N ILE A 5 -2.85 -8.11 -3.06
CA ILE A 5 -2.88 -6.76 -2.46
C ILE A 5 -3.95 -5.92 -3.12
N LEU A 6 -3.98 -5.87 -4.45
CA LEU A 6 -4.94 -5.04 -5.16
C LEU A 6 -6.35 -5.53 -4.86
N VAL A 7 -6.65 -6.82 -5.02
CA VAL A 7 -7.96 -7.43 -4.72
C VAL A 7 -8.42 -7.13 -3.29
N ARG A 8 -7.55 -7.31 -2.28
CA ARG A 8 -7.87 -7.07 -0.86
C ARG A 8 -8.10 -5.61 -0.51
N TYR A 9 -7.38 -4.70 -1.19
CA TYR A 9 -7.37 -3.27 -0.91
C TYR A 9 -7.78 -2.47 -2.16
N PRO A 10 -9.08 -2.28 -2.40
CA PRO A 10 -9.59 -1.59 -3.59
C PRO A 10 -9.19 -0.10 -3.69
N GLU A 11 -8.65 0.48 -2.61
CA GLU A 11 -8.07 1.82 -2.55
C GLU A 11 -6.68 1.91 -3.21
N ILE A 12 -5.96 0.79 -3.30
CA ILE A 12 -4.61 0.76 -3.87
C ILE A 12 -4.73 0.73 -5.39
N ALA A 13 -4.27 1.81 -6.02
CA ALA A 13 -4.26 1.96 -7.47
C ALA A 13 -3.05 1.26 -8.11
N ARG A 14 -1.90 1.28 -7.41
CA ARG A 14 -0.64 0.69 -7.91
C ARG A 14 0.22 0.16 -6.77
N VAL A 15 0.86 -0.97 -7.03
CA VAL A 15 1.91 -1.57 -6.21
C VAL A 15 3.15 -1.72 -7.08
N THR A 16 4.28 -1.20 -6.63
CA THR A 16 5.57 -1.39 -7.28
C THR A 16 6.55 -2.01 -6.31
N TYR A 17 7.21 -3.09 -6.70
CA TYR A 17 8.37 -3.62 -6.00
C TYR A 17 9.65 -3.05 -6.60
N HIS A 18 10.45 -2.45 -5.71
CA HIS A 18 11.77 -1.90 -6.01
C HIS A 18 12.84 -2.82 -5.41
N ARG A 19 13.50 -3.60 -6.26
CA ARG A 19 14.53 -4.57 -5.86
C ARG A 19 15.75 -3.88 -5.24
N GLU A 20 16.16 -2.74 -5.78
CA GLU A 20 17.40 -2.06 -5.37
C GLU A 20 17.30 -1.53 -3.94
N THR A 21 16.12 -1.04 -3.55
CA THR A 21 15.85 -0.55 -2.19
C THR A 21 15.20 -1.59 -1.29
N HIS A 22 14.79 -2.72 -1.88
CA HIS A 22 13.99 -3.78 -1.24
C HIS A 22 12.74 -3.20 -0.55
N CYS A 23 12.00 -2.38 -1.31
CA CYS A 23 10.81 -1.68 -0.84
C CYS A 23 9.61 -1.95 -1.75
N LEU A 24 8.42 -1.91 -1.15
CA LEU A 24 7.19 -1.68 -1.88
C LEU A 24 6.87 -0.19 -1.92
N LYS A 25 6.35 0.23 -3.06
CA LYS A 25 5.74 1.53 -3.28
C LYS A 25 4.26 1.33 -3.57
N LEU A 26 3.40 1.83 -2.69
CA LEU A 26 1.94 1.73 -2.78
C LEU A 26 1.39 3.09 -3.15
N ALA A 27 0.58 3.19 -4.20
CA ALA A 27 -0.06 4.43 -4.60
C ALA A 27 -1.57 4.33 -4.39
N VAL A 28 -2.13 5.35 -3.73
CA VAL A 28 -3.57 5.60 -3.64
C VAL A 28 -3.90 6.94 -4.29
N LEU A 29 -5.14 7.08 -4.75
CA LEU A 29 -5.63 8.30 -5.39
C LEU A 29 -6.67 8.98 -4.49
N VAL A 30 -6.57 10.30 -4.33
CA VAL A 30 -7.50 11.11 -3.53
C VAL A 30 -8.08 12.20 -4.43
N LYS A 31 -9.41 12.31 -4.47
CA LYS A 31 -10.19 13.27 -5.29
C LYS A 31 -10.23 14.67 -4.68
N SER A 32 -9.11 15.11 -4.11
CA SER A 32 -8.98 16.45 -3.54
C SER A 32 -7.54 16.92 -3.65
N HIS A 33 -7.35 18.23 -3.55
CA HIS A 33 -6.04 18.82 -3.42
C HIS A 33 -5.56 18.71 -1.98
N LEU A 34 -4.43 18.04 -1.76
CA LEU A 34 -3.77 18.00 -0.47
C LEU A 34 -2.70 19.09 -0.41
N ASP A 35 -2.86 20.03 0.52
CA ASP A 35 -1.86 21.05 0.82
C ASP A 35 -0.69 20.45 1.64
N GLU A 36 0.39 21.22 1.73
CA GLU A 36 1.62 20.77 2.40
C GLU A 36 1.40 20.42 3.88
N GLU A 37 0.50 21.14 4.57
CA GLU A 37 0.19 20.88 5.98
C GLU A 37 -0.56 19.55 6.14
N ALA A 38 -1.57 19.28 5.32
CA ALA A 38 -2.30 18.03 5.29
C ALA A 38 -1.37 16.85 4.97
N VAL A 39 -0.50 17.01 3.97
CA VAL A 39 0.50 15.99 3.60
C VAL A 39 1.46 15.72 4.75
N SER A 40 1.95 16.77 5.42
CA SER A 40 2.85 16.65 6.56
C SER A 40 2.19 15.91 7.73
N ARG A 41 0.95 16.28 8.09
CA ARG A 41 0.18 15.60 9.15
C ARG A 41 -0.05 14.13 8.84
N LEU A 42 -0.42 13.81 7.59
CA LEU A 42 -0.64 12.43 7.18
C LEU A 42 0.65 11.61 7.20
N ARG A 43 1.76 12.16 6.68
CA ARG A 43 3.07 11.52 6.73
C ARG A 43 3.45 11.19 8.18
N ASP A 44 3.27 12.16 9.08
CA ASP A 44 3.54 11.99 10.50
C ASP A 44 2.67 10.91 11.14
N LEU A 45 1.36 10.91 10.86
CA LEU A 45 0.41 9.92 11.36
C LEU A 45 0.81 8.51 10.93
N ILE A 46 1.04 8.29 9.64
CA ILE A 46 1.42 6.98 9.10
C ILE A 46 2.77 6.55 9.67
N ALA A 47 3.79 7.42 9.63
CA ALA A 47 5.12 7.07 10.10
C ALA A 47 5.14 6.72 11.60
N LYS A 48 4.41 7.46 12.44
CA LYS A 48 4.28 7.17 13.88
C LYS A 48 3.53 5.86 14.11
N SER A 49 2.44 5.62 13.39
CA SER A 49 1.62 4.41 13.53
C SER A 49 2.39 3.16 13.12
N VAL A 50 3.07 3.19 11.96
CA VAL A 50 3.91 2.10 11.47
C VAL A 50 5.05 1.80 12.45
N LYS A 51 5.76 2.82 12.93
CA LYS A 51 6.86 2.64 13.89
C LYS A 51 6.37 2.09 15.23
N ALA A 52 5.22 2.54 15.70
CA ALA A 52 4.61 2.02 16.93
C ALA A 52 4.20 0.56 16.78
N TYR A 53 3.49 0.22 15.70
CA TYR A 53 3.09 -1.15 15.38
C TYR A 53 4.30 -2.09 15.25
N ALA A 54 5.32 -1.69 14.49
CA ALA A 54 6.52 -2.49 14.29
C ALA A 54 7.25 -2.77 15.61
N ARG A 55 7.36 -1.75 16.48
CA ARG A 55 7.95 -1.90 17.82
C ARG A 55 7.19 -2.91 18.68
N LEU A 56 5.86 -2.87 18.66
CA LEU A 56 5.01 -3.84 19.36
C LEU A 56 5.15 -5.25 18.78
N SER A 57 5.43 -5.35 17.48
CA SER A 57 5.59 -6.61 16.75
C SER A 57 7.03 -7.14 16.77
N GLY A 58 7.95 -6.50 17.48
CA GLY A 58 9.37 -6.90 17.54
C GLY A 58 10.13 -6.72 16.23
N ARG A 59 9.70 -5.79 15.36
CA ARG A 59 10.28 -5.50 14.05
C ARG A 59 10.91 -4.10 14.02
N GLU A 60 11.93 -3.93 13.19
CA GLU A 60 12.61 -2.65 12.98
C GLU A 60 12.31 -2.10 11.59
N VAL A 61 11.80 -0.86 11.53
CA VAL A 61 11.44 -0.20 10.27
C VAL A 61 12.65 0.54 9.71
N ARG A 62 13.08 0.15 8.50
CA ARG A 62 14.15 0.83 7.77
C ARG A 62 13.61 1.98 6.92
N VAL A 63 12.48 1.77 6.26
CA VAL A 63 11.84 2.74 5.36
C VAL A 63 10.35 2.80 5.66
N VAL A 64 9.89 4.00 5.99
CA VAL A 64 8.49 4.42 5.91
C VAL A 64 8.48 5.88 5.47
N ASP A 65 7.94 6.15 4.30
CA ASP A 65 7.81 7.52 3.79
C ASP A 65 6.53 7.68 2.98
N LEU A 66 6.03 8.92 2.93
CA LEU A 66 4.87 9.31 2.16
C LEU A 66 5.20 10.56 1.34
N SER A 67 5.09 10.42 0.03
CA SER A 67 5.13 11.54 -0.92
C SER A 67 3.77 11.72 -1.56
N VAL A 68 3.31 12.95 -1.68
CA VAL A 68 2.06 13.28 -2.37
C VAL A 68 2.37 14.20 -3.54
N THR A 69 1.76 13.91 -4.69
CA THR A 69 1.81 14.78 -5.86
C THR A 69 0.39 15.10 -6.29
N THR A 70 0.11 16.37 -6.54
CA THR A 70 -1.24 16.82 -6.90
C THR A 70 -1.26 17.35 -8.32
N ARG A 71 -2.21 16.86 -9.13
CA ARG A 71 -2.44 17.31 -10.50
C ARG A 71 -3.95 17.34 -10.79
N GLU A 72 -4.42 18.44 -11.36
CA GLU A 72 -5.80 18.57 -11.86
C GLU A 72 -6.89 18.17 -10.84
N GLY A 73 -6.70 18.52 -9.56
CA GLY A 73 -7.66 18.22 -8.50
C GLY A 73 -7.60 16.80 -7.94
N VAL A 74 -6.64 15.98 -8.40
CA VAL A 74 -6.38 14.63 -7.87
C VAL A 74 -4.99 14.59 -7.24
N SER A 75 -4.91 14.07 -6.03
CA SER A 75 -3.65 13.81 -5.33
C SER A 75 -3.29 12.33 -5.42
N VAL A 76 -2.05 12.03 -5.82
CA VAL A 76 -1.47 10.69 -5.77
C VAL A 76 -0.60 10.62 -4.54
N ALA A 77 -1.01 9.82 -3.55
CA ALA A 77 -0.24 9.57 -2.35
C ALA A 77 0.52 8.25 -2.49
N GLU A 78 1.84 8.33 -2.47
CA GLU A 78 2.74 7.22 -2.68
C GLU A 78 3.51 6.92 -1.39
N MET A 79 3.25 5.74 -0.82
CA MET A 79 3.89 5.26 0.38
C MET A 79 5.02 4.29 0.03
N TRP A 80 6.19 4.51 0.61
CA TRP A 80 7.33 3.60 0.53
C TRP A 80 7.47 2.83 1.83
N ARG A 81 7.57 1.49 1.75
CA ARG A 81 7.85 0.60 2.90
C ARG A 81 8.89 -0.45 2.56
N ASP A 82 9.86 -0.66 3.45
CA ASP A 82 10.76 -1.80 3.37
C ASP A 82 10.01 -3.13 3.56
N LEU A 83 10.38 -4.15 2.80
CA LEU A 83 9.76 -5.48 2.90
C LEU A 83 10.19 -6.25 4.15
N ASP A 84 11.36 -5.94 4.69
CA ASP A 84 11.95 -6.62 5.86
C ASP A 84 10.97 -6.58 7.06
N SER A 85 10.36 -5.41 7.31
CA SER A 85 9.45 -5.20 8.43
C SER A 85 7.96 -5.18 8.05
N LEU A 86 7.60 -5.00 6.78
CA LEU A 86 6.21 -4.89 6.34
C LEU A 86 5.41 -6.18 6.60
N THR A 87 4.17 -6.06 7.08
CA THR A 87 3.26 -7.18 7.31
C THR A 87 1.89 -6.90 6.70
N GLN A 88 1.09 -7.95 6.49
CA GLN A 88 -0.28 -7.81 6.01
C GLN A 88 -1.10 -6.92 6.97
N SER A 89 -0.98 -7.11 8.28
CA SER A 89 -1.78 -6.34 9.25
C SER A 89 -1.35 -4.87 9.31
N GLU A 90 -0.07 -4.57 9.07
CA GLU A 90 0.40 -3.19 8.93
C GLU A 90 -0.19 -2.51 7.67
N LEU A 91 -0.30 -3.23 6.56
CA LEU A 91 -1.00 -2.74 5.37
C LEU A 91 -2.46 -2.42 5.70
N SER A 92 -3.17 -3.37 6.33
CA SER A 92 -4.55 -3.17 6.75
C SER A 92 -4.73 -1.95 7.64
N MET A 93 -3.86 -1.78 8.65
CA MET A 93 -3.86 -0.61 9.54
C MET A 93 -3.62 0.69 8.76
N THR A 94 -2.61 0.71 7.89
CA THR A 94 -2.26 1.93 7.14
C THR A 94 -3.37 2.34 6.18
N LEU A 95 -4.02 1.36 5.53
CA LEU A 95 -5.17 1.60 4.67
C LEU A 95 -6.39 2.05 5.48
N ALA A 96 -6.58 1.54 6.70
CA ALA A 96 -7.62 2.06 7.61
C ALA A 96 -7.39 3.54 7.96
N LEU A 97 -6.15 3.95 8.27
CA LEU A 97 -5.81 5.36 8.52
C LEU A 97 -6.08 6.25 7.31
N LEU A 98 -5.83 5.76 6.09
CA LEU A 98 -6.15 6.48 4.86
C LEU A 98 -7.66 6.63 4.67
N ARG A 99 -8.45 5.58 4.94
CA ARG A 99 -9.91 5.63 4.90
C ARG A 99 -10.47 6.61 5.93
N GLU A 100 -9.93 6.63 7.14
CA GLU A 100 -10.33 7.59 8.19
C GLU A 100 -9.97 9.03 7.81
N SER A 101 -8.81 9.23 7.18
CA SER A 101 -8.32 10.56 6.80
C SER A 101 -9.08 11.16 5.62
N PHE A 102 -9.48 10.34 4.64
CA PHE A 102 -10.01 10.81 3.35
C PHE A 102 -11.45 10.40 3.06
N GLY A 103 -11.97 9.37 3.73
CA GLY A 103 -13.34 8.90 3.55
C GLY A 103 -13.72 8.72 2.06
N GLN A 104 -14.74 9.47 1.63
CA GLN A 104 -15.27 9.41 0.27
C GLN A 104 -14.38 10.06 -0.80
N GLU A 105 -13.35 10.81 -0.39
CA GLU A 105 -12.37 11.38 -1.32
C GLU A 105 -11.38 10.33 -1.82
N LEU A 106 -11.21 9.22 -1.10
CA LEU A 106 -10.36 8.12 -1.55
C LEU A 106 -11.00 7.44 -2.76
N VAL A 107 -10.23 7.28 -3.85
CA VAL A 107 -10.70 6.55 -5.02
C VAL A 107 -10.68 5.06 -4.68
N VAL A 108 -11.85 4.44 -4.76
CA VAL A 108 -12.04 3.00 -4.52
C VAL A 108 -12.60 2.38 -5.78
N ASP A 109 -11.97 1.31 -6.24
CA ASP A 109 -12.48 0.52 -7.37
C ASP A 109 -13.65 -0.36 -6.89
N GLN A 110 -14.73 -0.41 -7.66
CA GLN A 110 -15.91 -1.21 -7.33
C GLN A 110 -15.66 -2.66 -7.75
N PHE A 111 -14.99 -3.42 -6.88
CA PHE A 111 -14.94 -4.87 -7.02
C PHE A 111 -16.24 -5.46 -6.45
N PRO A 112 -16.84 -6.50 -7.07
CA PRO A 112 -17.96 -7.21 -6.46
C PRO A 112 -17.56 -7.63 -5.04
N GLY A 113 -18.46 -7.37 -4.08
CA GLY A 113 -18.16 -7.54 -2.66
C GLY A 113 -17.65 -8.94 -2.39
N MET A 114 -16.44 -9.03 -1.87
CA MET A 114 -15.87 -10.26 -1.32
C MET A 114 -16.49 -10.49 0.06
N ASP A 115 -16.83 -11.74 0.36
CA ASP A 115 -17.28 -12.11 1.69
C ASP A 115 -16.10 -12.26 2.67
N GLY A 116 -16.39 -12.60 3.93
CA GLY A 116 -15.37 -12.71 4.96
C GLY A 116 -14.32 -13.79 4.68
N GLU A 117 -14.72 -14.92 4.11
CA GLU A 117 -13.81 -16.03 3.80
C GLU A 117 -12.89 -15.67 2.64
N ASP A 118 -13.45 -15.06 1.59
CA ASP A 118 -12.69 -14.54 0.45
C ASP A 118 -11.66 -13.49 0.88
N LEU A 119 -12.04 -12.60 1.81
CA LEU A 119 -11.13 -11.58 2.34
C LEU A 119 -9.97 -12.21 3.12
N SER A 120 -10.26 -13.13 4.05
CA SER A 120 -9.23 -13.81 4.84
C SER A 120 -8.26 -14.59 3.95
N PHE A 121 -8.76 -15.26 2.91
CA PHE A 121 -7.90 -15.94 1.94
C PHE A 121 -6.94 -14.99 1.23
N GLN A 122 -7.36 -13.77 0.88
CA GLN A 122 -6.42 -12.79 0.31
C GLN A 122 -5.38 -12.31 1.33
N GLU A 123 -5.70 -12.26 2.61
CA GLU A 123 -4.74 -11.89 3.65
C GLU A 123 -3.62 -12.92 3.77
N GLU A 124 -3.96 -14.21 3.78
CA GLU A 124 -2.99 -15.31 3.75
C GLU A 124 -2.08 -15.23 2.52
N LEU A 125 -2.66 -15.03 1.32
CA LEU A 125 -1.87 -14.87 0.09
C LEU A 125 -0.95 -13.65 0.11
N ILE A 126 -1.34 -12.58 0.78
CA ILE A 126 -0.49 -11.39 0.95
C ILE A 126 0.67 -11.70 1.91
N GLU A 127 0.42 -12.43 3.00
CA GLU A 127 1.46 -12.84 3.94
C GLU A 127 2.51 -13.72 3.25
N GLU A 128 2.09 -14.76 2.55
CA GLU A 128 2.97 -15.64 1.77
C GLU A 128 3.80 -14.84 0.75
N MET A 129 3.14 -13.94 0.00
CA MET A 129 3.83 -13.08 -0.95
C MET A 129 4.89 -12.19 -0.28
N LEU A 130 4.58 -11.59 0.86
CA LEU A 130 5.54 -10.74 1.58
C LEU A 130 6.72 -11.55 2.10
N GLU A 131 6.50 -12.79 2.54
CA GLU A 131 7.56 -13.72 2.94
C GLU A 131 8.44 -14.13 1.77
N ASP A 132 7.85 -14.48 0.62
CA ASP A 132 8.59 -14.82 -0.59
C ASP A 132 9.49 -13.65 -1.06
N LEU A 133 8.94 -12.43 -1.08
CA LEU A 133 9.68 -11.23 -1.50
C LEU A 133 10.80 -10.87 -0.52
N ARG A 134 10.65 -11.19 0.78
CA ARG A 134 11.72 -11.04 1.77
C ARG A 134 12.91 -11.97 1.48
N GLY A 135 12.62 -13.23 1.13
CA GLY A 135 13.66 -14.22 0.82
C GLY A 135 14.30 -14.03 -0.57
N ALA A 136 13.57 -13.45 -1.53
CA ALA A 136 13.94 -13.47 -2.93
C ALA A 136 14.78 -12.26 -3.39
N LYS A 137 16.11 -12.35 -3.24
CA LYS A 137 17.08 -11.33 -3.71
C LYS A 137 17.18 -11.17 -5.24
N HIS A 138 16.48 -12.02 -6.02
CA HIS A 138 16.58 -12.09 -7.48
C HIS A 138 15.26 -11.83 -8.23
N GLN A 139 14.18 -11.44 -7.54
CA GLN A 139 12.96 -10.98 -8.20
C GLN A 139 13.23 -9.67 -8.96
N PRO A 140 12.78 -9.52 -10.21
CA PRO A 140 12.95 -8.28 -10.95
C PRO A 140 12.02 -7.19 -10.41
N ASN A 141 12.14 -5.97 -10.92
CA ASN A 141 11.21 -4.90 -10.56
C ASN A 141 9.83 -5.22 -11.13
N LEU A 142 8.83 -5.26 -10.26
CA LEU A 142 7.47 -5.64 -10.61
C LEU A 142 6.55 -4.46 -10.38
N ILE A 143 5.68 -4.20 -11.35
CA ILE A 143 4.65 -3.16 -11.25
C ILE A 143 3.30 -3.84 -11.46
N ALA A 144 2.40 -3.70 -10.51
CA ALA A 144 1.00 -4.06 -10.65
C ALA A 144 0.12 -2.83 -10.48
N PHE A 145 -0.85 -2.64 -11.36
CA PHE A 145 -1.80 -1.52 -11.25
C PHE A 145 -3.18 -1.88 -11.76
N ARG A 146 -4.16 -1.08 -11.32
CA ARG A 146 -5.56 -1.17 -11.74
C ARG A 146 -5.78 -0.35 -13.00
N GLU A 147 -6.46 -0.95 -13.98
CA GLU A 147 -6.93 -0.29 -15.19
C GLU A 147 -8.31 -0.87 -15.56
N GLU A 148 -9.35 -0.04 -15.48
CA GLU A 148 -10.74 -0.38 -15.87
C GLU A 148 -11.27 -1.71 -15.26
N GLY A 149 -11.08 -1.91 -13.95
CA GLY A 149 -11.53 -3.12 -13.26
C GLY A 149 -10.64 -4.35 -13.48
N ARG A 150 -9.50 -4.20 -14.17
CA ARG A 150 -8.50 -5.26 -14.38
C ARG A 150 -7.23 -4.93 -13.61
N VAL A 151 -6.51 -5.99 -13.23
CA VAL A 151 -5.15 -5.88 -12.68
C VAL A 151 -4.16 -6.27 -13.76
N LEU A 152 -3.23 -5.37 -14.08
CA LEU A 152 -2.13 -5.63 -15.01
C LEU A 152 -0.81 -5.75 -14.25
N ILE A 153 0.07 -6.64 -14.70
CA ILE A 153 1.40 -6.85 -14.12
C ILE A 153 2.45 -6.72 -15.21
N PHE A 154 3.47 -5.90 -14.93
CA PHE A 154 4.62 -5.70 -15.80
C PHE A 154 5.91 -6.00 -15.06
N ASN A 155 6.83 -6.64 -15.79
CA ASN A 155 8.21 -6.81 -15.38
C ASN A 155 9.06 -5.73 -16.10
N ARG A 156 9.95 -5.05 -15.37
CA ARG A 156 10.88 -4.05 -15.93
C ARG A 156 12.32 -4.51 -15.85
#